data_AF-A0AAD9LEW7-F1
#
_entry.id   AF-A0AAD9LEW7-F1
#
_cell.length_a   1.000
_cell.length_b   1.000
_cell.length_c   1.000
_cell.angle_alpha   90.00
_cell.angle_beta   90.00
_cell.angle_gamma   90.00
#
_symmetry.space_group_name_H-M   'P 1'
#
loop_
_entity.id
_entity.type
_entity.pdbx_description
1 polymer ?
#
loop_
_entity_poly.entity_id
_entity_poly.type
_entity_poly.pdbx_seq_one_letter_code
_entity_poly.pdbx_strand_id
1 'polypeptide(L)'
;MTLVKLKLLINRFDGDPDTTESESSCTTSIIELKERFFEEDLKKGHNIRLIHRGNILRDDAVLERLGGYQEGELLVLTVFATKPDANQPSLRTASKGALWKWSTSAWIMVVATLWCYKFKIADSFRRFPVLVLYVITLLTLQMIFTRVIGSGTVESR
;
A
#
# COMPACT_ATOMS: atom_id res chain seq x y z
N MET A 1 -29.20 16.92 -4.94
CA MET A 1 -27.83 17.12 -4.46
C MET A 1 -27.82 16.75 -3.01
N THR A 2 -27.21 15.63 -2.67
CA THR A 2 -27.09 15.15 -1.29
C THR A 2 -25.90 15.88 -0.66
N LEU A 3 -26.14 16.56 0.46
CA LEU A 3 -25.13 17.32 1.21
C LEU A 3 -24.72 16.51 2.44
N VAL A 4 -23.41 16.33 2.63
CA VAL A 4 -22.86 15.65 3.82
C VAL A 4 -22.37 16.69 4.81
N LYS A 5 -22.82 16.57 6.06
CA LYS A 5 -22.20 17.29 7.19
C LYS A 5 -20.93 16.56 7.61
N LEU A 6 -19.81 17.23 7.51
CA LEU A 6 -18.48 16.70 7.81
C LEU A 6 -17.93 17.40 9.04
N LYS A 7 -17.35 16.62 9.93
CA LYS A 7 -16.55 17.12 11.05
C LYS A 7 -15.13 16.63 10.89
N LEU A 8 -14.23 17.55 10.55
CA LEU A 8 -12.82 17.29 10.37
C LEU A 8 -12.11 17.57 11.69
N LEU A 9 -11.60 16.51 12.30
CA LEU A 9 -10.72 16.58 13.46
C LEU A 9 -9.28 16.66 12.95
N ILE A 10 -8.73 17.87 12.92
CA ILE A 10 -7.44 18.17 12.32
C ILE A 10 -6.37 18.10 13.38
N ASN A 11 -5.47 17.14 13.26
CA ASN A 11 -4.29 17.04 14.10
C ASN A 11 -3.05 17.38 13.28
N ARG A 12 -2.48 18.57 13.53
CA ARG A 12 -1.25 19.02 12.90
C ARG A 12 -0.06 18.65 13.76
N PHE A 13 1.05 18.28 13.14
CA PHE A 13 2.30 18.01 13.87
C PHE A 13 2.83 19.25 14.63
N ASP A 14 2.61 20.45 14.08
CA ASP A 14 3.19 21.71 14.55
C ASP A 14 2.21 22.60 15.32
N GLY A 15 0.97 22.15 15.52
CA GLY A 15 -0.09 22.95 16.12
C GLY A 15 -1.00 22.16 17.03
N ASP A 16 -1.86 22.89 17.73
CA ASP A 16 -2.92 22.30 18.54
C ASP A 16 -3.96 21.61 17.66
N PRO A 17 -4.62 20.55 18.17
CA PRO A 17 -5.70 19.89 17.45
C PRO A 17 -6.85 20.86 17.21
N ASP A 18 -7.27 20.97 15.96
CA ASP A 18 -8.35 21.85 15.51
C ASP A 18 -9.55 21.01 15.04
N THR A 19 -10.74 21.60 15.06
CA THR A 19 -11.97 20.95 14.62
C THR A 19 -12.73 21.85 13.67
N THR A 20 -12.83 21.43 12.41
CA THR A 20 -13.56 22.18 11.37
C THR A 20 -14.82 21.41 10.98
N GLU A 21 -15.97 22.07 11.11
CA GLU A 21 -17.24 21.55 10.59
C GLU A 21 -17.51 22.17 9.21
N SER A 22 -17.84 21.34 8.23
CA SER A 22 -18.11 21.80 6.87
C SER A 22 -19.14 20.93 6.17
N GLU A 23 -19.79 21.47 5.15
CA GLU A 23 -20.73 20.74 4.30
C GLU A 23 -20.08 20.51 2.93
N SER A 24 -19.98 19.26 2.49
CA SER A 24 -19.46 18.94 1.15
C SER A 24 -20.40 17.99 0.40
N SER A 25 -20.23 17.96 -0.93
CA SER A 25 -21.00 17.06 -1.78
C SER A 25 -20.61 15.61 -1.52
N CYS A 26 -21.59 14.72 -1.54
CA CYS A 26 -21.40 13.29 -1.37
C CYS A 26 -20.49 12.68 -2.47
N THR A 27 -20.50 13.29 -3.65
CA THR A 27 -19.70 12.87 -4.82
C THR A 27 -18.24 13.32 -4.78
N THR A 28 -17.85 14.16 -3.81
CA THR A 28 -16.50 14.70 -3.72
C THR A 28 -15.50 13.61 -3.32
N SER A 29 -14.39 13.56 -4.04
CA SER A 29 -13.28 12.66 -3.76
C SER A 29 -12.46 13.14 -2.57
N ILE A 30 -11.76 12.22 -1.89
CA ILE A 30 -10.88 12.60 -0.77
C ILE A 30 -9.74 13.53 -1.23
N ILE A 31 -9.28 13.42 -2.48
CA ILE A 31 -8.26 14.33 -3.03
C ILE A 31 -8.77 15.77 -3.15
N GLU A 32 -9.98 15.97 -3.66
CA GLU A 32 -10.61 17.30 -3.74
C GLU A 32 -10.83 17.88 -2.34
N LEU A 33 -11.17 17.04 -1.37
CA LEU A 33 -11.32 17.45 0.01
C LEU A 33 -9.97 17.87 0.62
N LYS A 34 -8.89 17.13 0.34
CA LYS A 34 -7.54 17.51 0.77
C LYS A 34 -7.11 18.85 0.17
N GLU A 35 -7.31 19.03 -1.13
CA GLU A 35 -6.95 20.27 -1.83
C GLU A 35 -7.73 21.46 -1.28
N ARG A 36 -9.03 21.30 -1.03
CA ARG A 36 -9.88 22.39 -0.56
C ARG A 36 -9.58 22.84 0.87
N PHE A 37 -9.30 21.93 1.78
CA PHE A 37 -9.11 22.25 3.21
C PHE A 37 -7.65 22.39 3.62
N PHE A 38 -6.72 21.80 2.88
CA PHE A 38 -5.31 21.72 3.27
C PHE A 38 -4.35 22.15 2.16
N GLU A 39 -4.77 23.10 1.30
CA GLU A 39 -3.96 23.62 0.21
C GLU A 39 -2.58 24.15 0.70
N GLU A 40 -2.57 24.86 1.83
CA GLU A 40 -1.33 25.39 2.41
C GLU A 40 -0.39 24.28 2.88
N ASP A 41 -0.94 23.23 3.48
CA ASP A 41 -0.17 22.10 3.99
C ASP A 41 0.38 21.25 2.84
N LEU A 42 -0.40 21.09 1.76
CA LEU A 42 0.03 20.49 0.50
C LEU A 42 1.17 21.30 -0.15
N LYS A 43 1.06 22.63 -0.20
CA LYS A 43 2.11 23.52 -0.72
C LYS A 43 3.41 23.42 0.08
N LYS A 44 3.32 23.21 1.40
CA LYS A 44 4.48 22.97 2.28
C LYS A 44 5.04 21.54 2.15
N GLY A 45 4.40 20.67 1.36
CA GLY A 45 4.81 19.27 1.17
C GLY A 45 4.44 18.35 2.33
N HIS A 46 3.53 18.76 3.21
CA HIS A 46 3.09 17.93 4.34
C HIS A 46 2.35 16.68 3.85
N ASN A 47 2.54 15.56 4.57
CA ASN A 47 1.83 14.33 4.29
C ASN A 47 0.52 14.30 5.08
N ILE A 48 -0.59 14.37 4.35
CA ILE A 48 -1.94 14.46 4.89
C ILE A 48 -2.62 13.10 4.78
N ARG A 49 -2.94 12.52 5.93
CA ARG A 49 -3.65 11.24 6.03
C ARG A 49 -5.04 11.47 6.60
N LEU A 50 -6.06 11.04 5.87
CA LEU A 50 -7.43 11.04 6.37
C LEU A 50 -7.76 9.66 6.93
N ILE A 51 -8.40 9.62 8.08
CA ILE A 51 -8.76 8.40 8.80
C ILE A 51 -10.25 8.46 9.13
N HIS A 52 -10.98 7.41 8.76
CA HIS A 52 -12.38 7.22 9.11
C HIS A 52 -12.56 5.85 9.75
N ARG A 53 -13.11 5.81 10.98
CA ARG A 53 -13.35 4.56 11.75
C ARG A 53 -12.12 3.63 11.80
N GLY A 54 -10.93 4.21 11.97
CA GLY A 54 -9.66 3.47 12.04
C GLY A 54 -9.05 3.08 10.70
N ASN A 55 -9.72 3.35 9.57
CA ASN A 55 -9.20 3.08 8.23
C ASN A 55 -8.62 4.35 7.60
N ILE A 56 -7.39 4.27 7.10
CA ILE A 56 -6.77 5.33 6.31
C ILE A 56 -7.46 5.37 4.93
N LEU A 57 -8.03 6.53 4.60
CA LEU A 57 -8.69 6.77 3.33
C LEU A 57 -7.67 7.04 2.24
N ARG A 58 -7.92 6.42 1.08
CA ARG A 58 -7.15 6.66 -0.14
C ARG A 58 -7.71 7.85 -0.90
N ASP A 59 -6.88 8.42 -1.77
CA ASP A 59 -7.22 9.62 -2.53
C ASP A 59 -8.35 9.37 -3.55
N ASP A 60 -8.47 8.13 -4.04
CA ASP A 60 -9.52 7.66 -4.95
C ASP A 60 -10.85 7.32 -4.24
N ALA A 61 -10.88 7.36 -2.90
CA ALA A 61 -12.09 7.10 -2.16
C ALA A 61 -13.10 8.25 -2.33
N VAL A 62 -14.38 7.90 -2.44
CA VAL A 62 -15.51 8.82 -2.50
C VAL A 62 -16.25 8.78 -1.17
N LEU A 63 -16.71 9.93 -0.69
CA LEU A 63 -17.40 10.06 0.60
C LEU A 63 -18.63 9.13 0.72
N GLU A 64 -19.42 8.97 -0.36
CA GLU A 64 -20.57 8.05 -0.42
C GLU A 64 -20.21 6.57 -0.21
N ARG A 65 -19.00 6.16 -0.61
CA ARG A 65 -18.57 4.76 -0.55
C ARG A 65 -17.94 4.41 0.80
N LEU A 66 -17.92 5.35 1.74
CA LEU A 66 -17.37 5.11 3.07
C LEU A 66 -18.33 4.25 3.89
N GLY A 67 -17.79 3.15 4.42
CA GLY A 67 -18.56 2.21 5.24
C GLY A 67 -19.16 2.91 6.48
N GLY A 68 -20.49 2.91 6.56
CA GLY A 68 -21.23 3.55 7.64
C GLY A 68 -21.65 5.00 7.39
N TYR A 69 -21.60 5.46 6.14
CA TYR A 69 -22.29 6.68 5.71
C TYR A 69 -23.81 6.48 5.72
N GLN A 70 -24.54 7.29 6.48
CA GLN A 70 -25.99 7.45 6.37
C GLN A 70 -26.29 8.90 5.98
N GLU A 71 -27.25 9.06 5.07
CA GLU A 71 -27.67 10.37 4.59
C GLU A 71 -28.25 11.21 5.74
N GLY A 72 -27.62 12.34 6.04
CA GLY A 72 -27.97 13.21 7.17
C GLY A 72 -27.19 12.97 8.47
N GLU A 73 -26.33 11.95 8.54
CA GLU A 73 -25.43 11.72 9.68
C GLU A 73 -24.15 12.54 9.55
N LEU A 74 -23.59 12.95 10.70
CA LEU A 74 -22.34 13.69 10.77
C LEU A 74 -21.16 12.74 10.50
N LEU A 75 -20.48 12.93 9.37
CA LEU A 75 -19.30 12.15 9.04
C LEU A 75 -18.06 12.74 9.74
N VAL A 76 -17.53 12.02 10.73
CA VAL A 76 -16.34 12.44 11.47
C VAL A 76 -15.08 11.87 10.81
N LEU A 77 -14.24 12.76 10.28
CA LEU A 77 -12.97 12.45 9.63
C LEU A 77 -11.83 12.94 10.50
N THR A 78 -10.89 12.07 10.84
CA THR A 78 -9.67 12.48 11.54
C THR A 78 -8.57 12.72 10.51
N VAL A 79 -8.01 13.91 10.48
CA VAL A 79 -6.95 14.32 9.58
C VAL A 79 -5.65 14.40 10.36
N PHE A 80 -4.61 13.73 9.91
CA PHE A 80 -3.27 13.87 10.43
C PHE A 80 -2.38 14.53 9.38
N ALA A 81 -1.92 15.75 9.68
CA ALA A 81 -0.92 16.44 8.89
C ALA A 81 0.47 16.22 9.52
N THR A 82 1.33 15.51 8.80
CA THR A 82 2.67 15.14 9.28
C THR A 82 3.75 15.89 8.50
N LYS A 83 4.91 16.09 9.14
CA LYS A 83 6.10 16.69 8.50
C LYS A 83 6.36 16.08 7.12
N PRO A 84 6.87 16.88 6.15
CA PRO A 84 7.32 16.33 4.90
C PRO A 84 8.39 15.30 5.21
N ASP A 85 8.29 14.11 4.63
CA ASP A 85 9.37 13.13 4.74
C ASP A 85 10.62 13.77 4.12
N ALA A 86 11.59 14.17 4.96
CA ALA A 86 12.88 14.73 4.51
C ALA A 86 13.64 13.80 3.54
N ASN A 87 13.21 12.53 3.46
CA ASN A 87 13.72 11.50 2.57
C ASN A 87 12.58 10.84 1.75
N GLN A 88 11.79 11.61 1.00
CA GLN A 88 10.96 11.04 -0.07
C GLN A 88 11.46 11.44 -1.46
N PRO A 89 12.25 10.59 -2.13
CA PRO A 89 12.15 10.52 -3.58
C PRO A 89 10.76 9.98 -3.90
N SER A 90 10.03 10.70 -4.76
CA SER A 90 8.66 10.50 -5.25
C SER A 90 8.39 9.17 -5.99
N LEU A 91 9.14 8.10 -5.68
CA LEU A 91 9.18 6.86 -6.45
C LEU A 91 9.02 5.58 -5.58
N ARG A 92 8.36 5.64 -4.42
CA ARG A 92 8.29 4.50 -3.48
C ARG A 92 6.96 3.73 -3.41
N THR A 93 5.87 4.23 -3.96
CA THR A 93 4.62 3.44 -4.07
C THR A 93 4.64 2.46 -5.24
N ALA A 94 5.37 2.75 -6.31
CA ALA A 94 5.61 1.81 -7.41
C ALA A 94 6.73 0.79 -7.13
N SER A 95 7.72 1.12 -6.28
CA SER A 95 8.94 0.30 -6.15
C SER A 95 8.84 -0.85 -5.15
N LYS A 96 7.94 -0.82 -4.15
CA LYS A 96 7.80 -1.97 -3.22
C LYS A 96 7.33 -3.24 -3.94
N GLY A 97 6.41 -3.10 -4.89
CA GLY A 97 5.97 -4.21 -5.73
C GLY A 97 7.07 -4.68 -6.70
N ALA A 98 7.84 -3.74 -7.27
CA ALA A 98 8.93 -4.06 -8.18
C ALA A 98 10.12 -4.72 -7.46
N LEU A 99 10.66 -4.12 -6.40
CA LEU A 99 11.79 -4.65 -5.61
C LEU A 99 11.54 -6.08 -5.11
N TRP A 100 10.31 -6.38 -4.69
CA TRP A 100 9.95 -7.73 -4.27
C TRP A 100 9.92 -8.72 -5.45
N LYS A 101 9.47 -8.29 -6.65
CA LYS A 101 9.50 -9.10 -7.88
C LYS A 101 10.94 -9.40 -8.33
N TRP A 102 11.87 -8.44 -8.20
CA TRP A 102 13.29 -8.64 -8.51
C TRP A 102 13.96 -9.65 -7.58
N SER A 103 13.58 -9.64 -6.29
CA SER A 103 14.10 -10.59 -5.31
C SER A 103 13.75 -12.05 -5.67
N THR A 104 12.49 -12.33 -6.03
CA THR A 104 12.07 -13.66 -6.46
C THR A 104 12.76 -14.11 -7.76
N SER A 105 12.97 -13.18 -8.70
CA SER A 105 13.68 -13.48 -9.96
C SER A 105 15.14 -13.86 -9.74
N ALA A 106 15.84 -13.17 -8.83
CA ALA A 106 17.23 -13.48 -8.50
C ALA A 106 17.41 -14.90 -7.93
N TRP A 107 16.51 -15.33 -7.05
CA TRP A 107 16.54 -16.69 -6.50
C TRP A 107 16.30 -17.77 -7.57
N ILE A 108 15.38 -17.51 -8.51
CA ILE A 108 15.12 -18.43 -9.64
C ILE A 108 16.38 -18.56 -10.52
N MET A 109 17.07 -17.45 -10.80
CA MET A 109 18.29 -17.45 -11.61
C MET A 109 19.43 -18.23 -10.94
N VAL A 110 19.59 -18.08 -9.62
CA VAL A 110 20.57 -18.84 -8.82
C VAL A 110 20.29 -20.34 -8.89
N VAL A 111 19.03 -20.75 -8.67
CA VAL A 111 18.62 -22.15 -8.78
C VAL A 111 18.85 -22.70 -10.19
N ALA A 112 18.50 -21.95 -11.24
CA ALA A 112 18.74 -22.35 -12.62
C ALA A 112 20.25 -22.52 -12.92
N THR A 113 21.09 -21.62 -12.43
CA THR A 113 22.55 -21.70 -12.59
C THR A 113 23.13 -22.94 -11.90
N LEU A 114 22.65 -23.26 -10.70
CA LEU A 114 23.04 -24.47 -9.97
C LEU A 114 22.62 -25.76 -10.72
N TRP A 115 21.46 -25.75 -11.38
CA TRP A 115 21.04 -26.86 -12.26
C TRP A 115 21.93 -26.98 -13.50
N CYS A 116 22.25 -25.88 -14.16
CA CYS A 116 23.19 -25.88 -15.29
C CYS A 116 24.57 -26.41 -14.88
N TYR A 117 25.01 -26.08 -13.66
CA TYR A 117 26.27 -26.59 -13.11
C TYR A 117 26.23 -28.10 -12.84
N LYS A 118 25.11 -28.63 -12.32
CA LYS A 118 24.88 -30.09 -12.18
C LYS A 118 25.00 -30.81 -13.53
N PHE A 119 24.35 -30.28 -14.57
CA PHE A 119 24.37 -30.92 -15.91
C PHE A 119 25.75 -30.89 -16.57
N LYS A 120 26.57 -29.87 -16.29
CA LYS A 120 27.92 -29.73 -16.86
C LYS A 120 28.95 -30.68 -16.23
N ILE A 121 28.76 -31.12 -14.99
CA ILE A 121 29.72 -31.95 -14.23
C ILE A 121 29.04 -33.24 -13.77
N ALA A 122 28.40 -33.94 -14.72
CA ALA A 122 27.54 -35.10 -14.47
C ALA A 122 28.19 -36.20 -13.60
N ASP A 123 29.52 -36.34 -13.65
CA ASP A 123 30.25 -37.41 -12.95
C ASP A 123 30.84 -37.03 -11.58
N SER A 124 30.82 -35.75 -11.18
CA SER A 124 31.49 -35.32 -9.93
C SER A 124 30.54 -34.96 -8.80
N PHE A 125 29.23 -34.87 -9.08
CA PHE A 125 28.25 -34.52 -8.05
C PHE A 125 27.91 -35.72 -7.15
N ARG A 126 28.48 -35.71 -5.94
CA ARG A 126 28.11 -36.61 -4.84
C ARG A 126 26.59 -36.54 -4.59
N ARG A 127 25.97 -37.63 -4.14
CA ARG A 127 24.49 -37.71 -3.95
C ARG A 127 23.92 -36.63 -3.03
N PHE A 128 24.71 -36.14 -2.08
CA PHE A 128 24.30 -35.15 -1.08
C PHE A 128 23.96 -33.76 -1.66
N PRO A 129 24.84 -33.08 -2.42
CA PRO A 129 24.50 -31.80 -3.04
C PRO A 129 23.35 -31.88 -4.07
N VAL A 130 23.14 -33.05 -4.69
CA VAL A 130 21.97 -33.27 -5.56
C VAL A 130 20.66 -33.23 -4.74
N LEU A 131 20.63 -33.87 -3.57
CA LEU A 131 19.47 -33.83 -2.68
C LEU A 131 19.17 -32.40 -2.20
N VAL A 132 20.21 -31.64 -1.82
CA VAL A 132 20.07 -30.24 -1.42
C VAL A 132 19.49 -29.38 -2.56
N LEU A 133 19.93 -29.61 -3.80
CA LEU A 133 19.39 -28.92 -4.97
C LEU A 133 17.88 -29.18 -5.13
N TYR A 134 17.44 -30.43 -4.99
CA TYR A 134 16.02 -30.79 -5.07
C TYR A 134 15.20 -30.13 -3.94
N VAL A 135 15.71 -30.14 -2.71
CA VAL A 135 15.02 -29.48 -1.57
C VAL A 135 14.86 -27.99 -1.82
N ILE A 136 15.91 -27.29 -2.26
CA ILE A 136 15.84 -25.86 -2.56
C ILE A 136 14.82 -25.59 -3.67
N THR A 137 14.80 -26.41 -4.73
CA THR A 137 13.84 -26.21 -5.83
C THR A 137 12.39 -26.37 -5.37
N LEU A 138 12.11 -27.35 -4.51
CA LEU A 138 10.78 -27.59 -3.98
C LEU A 138 10.32 -26.44 -3.07
N LEU A 139 11.22 -25.91 -2.23
CA LEU A 139 10.94 -24.73 -1.42
C LEU A 139 10.68 -23.48 -2.27
N THR A 140 11.46 -23.26 -3.34
CA THR A 140 11.20 -22.14 -4.26
C THR A 140 9.87 -22.27 -4.98
N LEU A 141 9.50 -23.50 -5.40
CA LEU A 141 8.21 -23.76 -6.05
C LEU A 141 7.05 -23.53 -5.08
N GLN A 142 7.18 -23.98 -3.83
CA GLN A 142 6.16 -23.82 -2.80
C GLN A 142 5.96 -22.34 -2.43
N MET A 143 7.03 -21.54 -2.39
CA MET A 143 6.92 -20.09 -2.20
C MET A 143 6.24 -19.38 -3.38
N ILE A 144 6.50 -19.81 -4.62
CA ILE A 144 5.80 -19.25 -5.79
C ILE A 144 4.31 -19.61 -5.73
N PHE A 145 3.98 -20.85 -5.38
CA PHE A 145 2.61 -21.34 -5.32
C PHE A 145 1.76 -20.62 -4.26
N THR A 146 2.27 -20.48 -3.03
CA THR A 146 1.57 -19.73 -1.97
C THR A 146 1.38 -18.27 -2.35
N ARG A 147 2.33 -17.68 -3.07
CA ARG A 147 2.22 -16.30 -3.55
C ARG A 147 1.16 -16.14 -4.63
N VAL A 148 1.10 -17.04 -5.61
CA VAL A 148 0.09 -16.99 -6.69
C VAL A 148 -1.32 -17.14 -6.12
N ILE A 149 -1.54 -18.07 -5.19
CA ILE A 149 -2.84 -18.28 -4.55
C ILE A 149 -3.23 -17.10 -3.66
N GLY A 150 -2.29 -16.55 -2.89
CA GLY A 150 -2.54 -15.37 -2.04
C GLY A 150 -2.84 -14.10 -2.84
N SER A 151 -2.32 -13.95 -4.06
CA SER A 151 -2.65 -12.83 -4.95
C SER A 151 -4.03 -12.96 -5.59
N GLY A 152 -4.51 -14.17 -5.88
CA GLY A 152 -5.83 -14.39 -6.51
C GLY A 152 -7.01 -14.04 -5.60
N THR A 153 -6.85 -14.08 -4.27
CA THR A 153 -7.92 -13.77 -3.31
C THR A 153 -8.19 -12.28 -3.11
N VAL A 154 -7.33 -11.38 -3.60
CA VAL A 154 -7.47 -9.93 -3.41
C VAL A 154 -8.21 -9.26 -4.58
N GLU A 155 -8.34 -9.91 -5.72
CA GLU A 155 -8.97 -9.32 -6.92
C GLU A 155 -10.49 -9.55 -7.01
N SER A 156 -11.09 -10.21 -6.01
CA SER A 156 -12.52 -10.58 -6.00
C SER A 156 -13.33 -9.97 -4.83
N ARG A 157 -12.91 -8.83 -4.25
CA ARG A 157 -13.69 -8.17 -3.20
C ARG A 157 -13.69 -6.66 -3.29
#